data_AF-A0A3B0W0H1-F1
#
_entry.id   AF-A0A3B0W0H1-F1
#
_cell.length_a   1.000
_cell.length_b   1.000
_cell.length_c   1.000
_cell.angle_alpha   90.00
_cell.angle_beta   90.00
_cell.angle_gamma   90.00
#
_symmetry.space_group_name_H-M   'P 1'
#
loop_
_entity.id
_entity.type
_entity.pdbx_description
1 polymer ?
#
loop_
_entity_poly.entity_id
_entity_poly.type
_entity_poly.pdbx_seq_one_letter_code
_entity_poly.pdbx_strand_id
1 'polypeptide(L)'
;MLLIPISSKLYEVVKNIVQNKRMIFVTGIPGVGKSSLIQQMILIANEAGREVHLLRYNFARQPFETEVNINKYPEIDGVTDPAIRKAVGLWARGAMRNWHEAYPEAKQLLIGELPLIGNRLIELVEPADDDAESLLKGDQTIFVVPVPSWEVRDVIETTRARTVANPQNEQEKLDAPPNVLQKMWEAANGLAREIGLTKTSSQTPYNPYIYGGVFEALLQYRQSKLLLIDQVLRPSRSVYELDVLAGILQPSAEEAKAVMTRVESSYTPKELTEMVENWHAIITTNPKKPDPGPPLLLPLPHTLANAAEETVLTAVQQAALHAIITLPLNADPIKMLETIDDALATLPDGEETAVTPANVHKFDVYDSYFNVSRTAEKSGLTFLSGLLQSYRNVLADLQKPPYTLTVVEMPMLRIALETSLRQFNLS
;
A
#
# COMPACT_ATOMS: atom_id res chain seq x y z
N MET A 1 7.95 3.26 23.20
CA MET A 1 8.96 4.25 22.77
C MET A 1 8.59 4.72 21.38
N LEU A 2 8.65 6.03 21.11
CA LEU A 2 8.48 6.55 19.75
C LEU A 2 9.65 6.09 18.88
N LEU A 3 9.30 5.49 17.74
CA LEU A 3 10.21 5.00 16.71
C LEU A 3 10.24 5.95 15.51
N ILE A 4 9.13 6.64 15.24
CA ILE A 4 9.07 7.64 14.18
C ILE A 4 9.86 8.87 14.66
N PRO A 5 10.92 9.31 13.95
CA PRO A 5 11.67 10.49 14.36
C PRO A 5 10.78 11.73 14.40
N ILE A 6 10.84 12.51 15.48
CA ILE A 6 9.98 13.69 15.69
C ILE A 6 10.18 14.75 14.59
N SER A 7 11.38 14.82 14.02
CA SER A 7 11.73 15.70 12.89
C SER A 7 11.28 15.18 11.52
N SER A 8 10.75 13.96 11.43
CA SER A 8 10.37 13.35 10.14
C SER A 8 9.02 13.87 9.66
N LYS A 9 8.85 13.92 8.33
CA LYS A 9 7.56 14.25 7.71
C LYS A 9 6.46 13.26 8.11
N LEU A 10 6.83 11.99 8.27
CA LEU A 10 5.94 10.94 8.74
C LEU A 10 5.35 11.27 10.13
N TYR A 11 6.20 11.73 11.06
CA TYR A 11 5.75 12.15 12.38
C TYR A 11 4.75 13.31 12.31
N GLU A 12 5.06 14.36 11.54
CA GLU A 12 4.14 15.50 11.38
C GLU A 12 2.77 15.07 10.86
N VAL A 13 2.73 14.22 9.82
CA VAL A 13 1.49 13.74 9.23
C VAL A 13 0.70 12.88 10.21
N VAL A 14 1.37 11.93 10.88
CA VAL A 14 0.74 11.05 11.86
C VAL A 14 0.22 11.85 13.05
N LYS A 15 1.02 12.78 13.59
CA LYS A 15 0.62 13.68 14.67
C LYS A 15 -0.59 14.51 14.29
N ASN A 16 -0.61 15.09 13.09
CA ASN A 16 -1.76 15.87 12.63
C ASN A 16 -3.03 15.02 12.52
N ILE A 17 -2.94 13.79 12.01
CA ILE A 17 -4.09 12.86 11.96
C ILE A 17 -4.58 12.55 13.38
N VAL A 18 -3.66 12.16 14.26
CA VAL A 18 -3.93 11.80 15.64
C VAL A 18 -4.47 12.97 16.47
N GLN A 19 -4.17 14.23 16.14
CA GLN A 19 -4.71 15.38 16.86
C GLN A 19 -6.10 15.79 16.39
N ASN A 20 -6.41 15.60 15.11
CA ASN A 20 -7.60 16.20 14.49
C ASN A 20 -8.73 15.22 14.16
N LYS A 21 -8.51 13.91 14.29
CA LYS A 21 -9.52 12.88 13.96
C LYS A 21 -9.96 12.14 15.22
N ARG A 22 -11.23 11.76 15.33
CA ARG A 22 -11.74 10.93 16.44
C ARG A 22 -11.75 9.44 16.11
N MET A 23 -11.78 9.08 14.84
CA MET A 23 -11.73 7.69 14.38
C MET A 23 -10.68 7.55 13.29
N ILE A 24 -9.72 6.66 13.50
CA ILE A 24 -8.61 6.41 12.56
C ILE A 24 -8.59 4.91 12.25
N PHE A 25 -8.81 4.54 11.00
CA PHE A 25 -8.82 3.15 10.56
C PHE A 25 -7.59 2.87 9.70
N VAL A 26 -6.65 2.06 10.19
CA VAL A 26 -5.46 1.66 9.44
C VAL A 26 -5.76 0.36 8.69
N THR A 27 -5.62 0.39 7.36
CA THR A 27 -5.91 -0.76 6.50
C THR A 27 -4.74 -1.14 5.59
N GLY A 28 -4.79 -2.33 4.99
CA GLY A 28 -3.71 -2.85 4.17
C GLY A 28 -3.52 -4.36 4.31
N ILE A 29 -2.75 -4.94 3.39
CA ILE A 29 -2.40 -6.37 3.45
C ILE A 29 -1.51 -6.69 4.66
N PRO A 30 -1.40 -7.95 5.10
CA PRO A 30 -0.36 -8.33 6.07
C PRO A 30 1.04 -7.93 5.59
N GLY A 31 1.93 -7.55 6.52
CA GLY A 31 3.32 -7.19 6.19
C GLY A 31 3.56 -5.78 5.63
N VAL A 32 2.62 -4.84 5.78
CA VAL A 32 2.82 -3.42 5.38
C VAL A 32 3.13 -2.49 6.55
N GLY A 33 3.35 -3.03 7.75
CA GLY A 33 3.68 -2.24 8.94
C GLY A 33 2.48 -1.64 9.69
N LYS A 34 1.24 -2.11 9.45
CA LYS A 34 0.03 -1.63 10.14
C LYS A 34 0.17 -1.62 11.67
N SER A 35 0.55 -2.76 12.26
CA SER A 35 0.66 -2.91 13.72
C SER A 35 1.69 -1.94 14.32
N SER A 36 2.82 -1.76 13.63
CA SER A 36 3.84 -0.77 14.03
C SER A 36 3.29 0.66 13.92
N LEU A 37 2.62 1.01 12.82
CA LEU A 37 2.03 2.35 12.66
C LEU A 37 0.97 2.64 13.73
N ILE A 38 0.10 1.66 14.03
CA ILE A 38 -0.90 1.77 15.09
C ILE A 38 -0.24 2.00 16.45
N GLN A 39 0.80 1.23 16.79
CA GLN A 39 1.54 1.44 18.04
C GLN A 39 2.09 2.87 18.12
N GLN A 40 2.65 3.40 17.03
CA GLN A 40 3.18 4.76 17.00
C GLN A 40 2.08 5.81 17.12
N MET A 41 0.93 5.62 16.45
CA MET A 41 -0.24 6.49 16.62
C MET A 41 -0.75 6.50 18.06
N ILE A 42 -0.80 5.34 18.73
CA ILE A 42 -1.21 5.22 20.13
C ILE A 42 -0.27 6.02 21.05
N LEU A 43 1.05 5.88 20.86
CA LEU A 43 2.03 6.60 21.67
C LEU A 43 1.94 8.12 21.46
N ILE A 44 1.81 8.58 20.21
CA ILE A 44 1.65 10.00 19.88
C ILE A 44 0.33 10.54 20.45
N ALA A 45 -0.75 9.76 20.42
CA ALA A 45 -2.04 10.12 20.99
C ALA A 45 -1.96 10.29 22.51
N ASN A 46 -1.29 9.34 23.18
CA ASN A 46 -1.09 9.38 24.62
C ASN A 46 -0.24 10.59 25.04
N GLU A 47 0.83 10.92 24.31
CA GLU A 47 1.60 12.15 24.52
C GLU A 47 0.77 13.43 24.34
N ALA A 48 -0.24 13.39 23.47
CA ALA A 48 -1.20 14.48 23.28
C ALA A 48 -2.36 14.48 24.31
N GLY A 49 -2.31 13.60 25.32
CA GLY A 49 -3.35 13.50 26.36
C GLY A 49 -4.66 12.88 25.87
N ARG A 50 -4.62 12.10 24.78
CA ARG A 50 -5.80 11.41 24.25
C ARG A 50 -5.94 10.01 24.82
N GLU A 51 -7.18 9.61 25.06
CA GLU A 51 -7.55 8.29 25.54
C GLU A 51 -7.90 7.40 24.35
N VAL A 52 -7.10 6.35 24.13
CA VAL A 52 -7.18 5.54 22.90
C VAL A 52 -7.92 4.23 23.13
N HIS A 53 -8.96 4.01 22.34
CA HIS A 53 -9.68 2.75 22.22
C HIS A 53 -9.24 2.03 20.94
N LEU A 54 -9.14 0.71 21.00
CA LEU A 54 -8.62 -0.11 19.90
C LEU A 54 -9.71 -1.06 19.35
N LEU A 55 -9.90 -1.06 18.04
CA LEU A 55 -10.64 -2.08 17.32
C LEU A 55 -9.65 -2.92 16.50
N ARG A 56 -9.60 -4.24 16.70
CA ARG A 56 -8.83 -5.14 15.85
C ARG A 56 -9.64 -6.38 15.52
N TYR A 57 -9.57 -6.83 14.27
CA TYR A 57 -10.25 -8.04 13.82
C TYR A 57 -9.97 -9.25 14.73
N ASN A 58 -8.71 -9.48 15.12
CA ASN A 58 -8.34 -10.62 15.96
C ASN A 58 -8.96 -10.59 17.37
N PHE A 59 -9.15 -9.41 17.97
CA PHE A 59 -9.83 -9.29 19.25
C PHE A 59 -11.35 -9.33 19.10
N ALA A 60 -11.87 -8.76 18.02
CA ALA A 60 -13.29 -8.72 17.72
C ALA A 60 -13.86 -10.10 17.34
N ARG A 61 -13.07 -10.97 16.71
CA ARG A 61 -13.52 -12.32 16.31
C ARG A 61 -13.64 -13.30 17.48
N GLN A 62 -12.82 -13.14 18.52
CA GLN A 62 -12.71 -14.12 19.62
C GLN A 62 -14.06 -14.44 20.29
N PRO A 63 -14.94 -13.48 20.60
CA PRO A 63 -16.24 -13.79 21.21
C PRO A 63 -17.20 -14.57 20.28
N PHE A 64 -16.96 -14.58 18.97
CA PHE A 64 -17.71 -15.39 18.01
C PHE A 64 -17.20 -16.84 17.96
N GLU A 65 -15.98 -17.11 18.38
CA GLU A 65 -15.31 -18.41 18.36
C GLU A 65 -15.65 -19.23 19.62
N THR A 66 -16.94 -19.42 19.87
CA THR A 66 -17.44 -20.28 20.95
C THR A 66 -17.23 -21.76 20.62
N GLU A 67 -17.30 -22.66 21.61
CA GLU A 67 -17.22 -24.12 21.36
C GLU A 67 -18.25 -24.59 20.31
N VAL A 68 -19.45 -24.02 20.32
CA VAL A 68 -20.49 -24.34 19.33
C VAL A 68 -20.09 -23.84 17.95
N ASN A 69 -19.61 -22.60 17.86
CA ASN A 69 -19.31 -21.97 16.58
C ASN A 69 -18.02 -22.49 15.95
N ILE A 70 -16.97 -22.80 16.71
CA ILE A 70 -15.73 -23.39 16.16
C ILE A 70 -16.03 -24.76 15.54
N ASN A 71 -16.99 -25.52 16.08
CA ASN A 71 -17.40 -26.79 15.47
C ASN A 71 -18.25 -26.60 14.21
N LYS A 72 -19.09 -25.57 14.16
CA LYS A 72 -19.98 -25.28 13.03
C LYS A 72 -19.29 -24.51 11.90
N TYR A 73 -18.35 -23.65 12.25
CA TYR A 73 -17.62 -22.68 11.42
C TYR A 73 -16.12 -22.77 11.73
N PRO A 74 -15.48 -23.92 11.46
CA PRO A 74 -14.09 -24.14 11.84
C PRO A 74 -13.13 -23.23 11.06
N GLU A 75 -12.06 -22.81 11.74
CA GLU A 75 -10.90 -22.25 11.05
C GLU A 75 -10.19 -23.36 10.28
N ILE A 76 -9.95 -23.15 8.97
CA ILE A 76 -9.26 -24.11 8.10
C ILE A 76 -7.97 -23.44 7.63
N ASP A 77 -6.82 -24.06 7.82
CA ASP A 77 -5.51 -23.54 7.39
C ASP A 77 -5.20 -22.09 7.85
N GLY A 78 -5.66 -21.70 9.05
CA GLY A 78 -5.47 -20.34 9.57
C GLY A 78 -6.45 -19.31 9.01
N VAL A 79 -7.50 -19.75 8.31
CA VAL A 79 -8.45 -18.93 7.57
C VAL A 79 -9.80 -19.00 8.28
N THR A 80 -10.21 -17.91 8.93
CA THR A 80 -11.49 -17.82 9.66
C THR A 80 -12.67 -18.09 8.72
N ASP A 81 -13.70 -18.79 9.18
CA ASP A 81 -14.90 -19.08 8.37
C ASP A 81 -15.63 -17.80 7.87
N PRO A 82 -16.18 -17.80 6.64
CA PRO A 82 -16.93 -16.67 6.08
C PRO A 82 -18.07 -16.13 6.97
N ALA A 83 -18.79 -17.00 7.69
CA ALA A 83 -19.89 -16.58 8.56
C ALA A 83 -19.40 -15.71 9.73
N ILE A 84 -18.30 -16.11 10.37
CA ILE A 84 -17.68 -15.35 11.46
C ILE A 84 -17.15 -14.00 10.94
N ARG A 85 -16.52 -13.97 9.76
CA ARG A 85 -16.05 -12.72 9.14
C ARG A 85 -17.18 -11.72 8.95
N LYS A 86 -18.30 -12.19 8.38
CA LYS A 86 -19.50 -11.38 8.13
C LYS A 86 -20.09 -10.88 9.45
N ALA A 87 -20.17 -11.74 10.46
CA ALA A 87 -20.69 -11.38 11.77
C ALA A 87 -19.85 -10.30 12.44
N VAL A 88 -18.51 -10.44 12.45
CA VAL A 88 -17.59 -9.44 13.00
C VAL A 88 -17.75 -8.09 12.30
N GLY A 89 -17.88 -8.10 10.98
CA GLY A 89 -18.12 -6.91 10.17
C GLY A 89 -19.41 -6.18 10.51
N LEU A 90 -20.53 -6.92 10.56
CA LEU A 90 -21.84 -6.36 10.92
C LEU A 90 -21.86 -5.80 12.34
N TRP A 91 -21.23 -6.50 13.29
CA TRP A 91 -21.09 -6.02 14.67
C TRP A 91 -20.26 -4.73 14.73
N ALA A 92 -19.15 -4.65 14.00
CA ALA A 92 -18.22 -3.53 14.07
C ALA A 92 -18.87 -2.18 13.71
N ARG A 93 -19.84 -2.16 12.78
CA ARG A 93 -20.60 -0.95 12.44
C ARG A 93 -21.38 -0.41 13.65
N GLY A 94 -22.12 -1.29 14.34
CA GLY A 94 -22.83 -0.94 15.56
C GLY A 94 -21.88 -0.57 16.71
N ALA A 95 -20.80 -1.33 16.90
CA ALA A 95 -19.82 -1.08 17.95
C ALA A 95 -19.16 0.30 17.84
N MET A 96 -18.85 0.75 16.62
CA MET A 96 -18.31 2.08 16.38
C MET A 96 -19.33 3.17 16.74
N ARG A 97 -20.61 2.97 16.39
CA ARG A 97 -21.68 3.91 16.77
C ARG A 97 -21.83 3.99 18.29
N ASN A 98 -21.92 2.84 18.95
CA ASN A 98 -22.03 2.75 20.41
C ASN A 98 -20.82 3.40 21.10
N TRP A 99 -19.61 3.19 20.57
CA TRP A 99 -18.41 3.85 21.07
C TRP A 99 -18.51 5.37 20.94
N HIS A 100 -18.94 5.88 19.78
CA HIS A 100 -19.07 7.32 19.55
C HIS A 100 -20.03 7.98 20.55
N GLU A 101 -21.15 7.31 20.86
CA GLU A 101 -22.14 7.76 21.84
C GLU A 101 -21.63 7.69 23.28
N ALA A 102 -20.96 6.60 23.65
CA ALA A 102 -20.43 6.38 24.99
C ALA A 102 -19.27 7.34 25.34
N TYR A 103 -18.51 7.77 24.33
CA TYR A 103 -17.28 8.54 24.50
C TYR A 103 -17.31 9.84 23.68
N PRO A 104 -18.22 10.80 23.93
CA PRO A 104 -18.45 11.95 23.05
C PRO A 104 -17.30 12.97 23.05
N GLU A 105 -16.46 12.97 24.08
CA GLU A 105 -15.39 13.96 24.26
C GLU A 105 -14.30 13.89 23.17
N ALA A 106 -13.75 15.05 22.80
CA ALA A 106 -12.71 15.13 21.76
C ALA A 106 -11.41 14.40 22.14
N LYS A 107 -11.11 14.27 23.44
CA LYS A 107 -9.93 13.52 23.91
C LYS A 107 -10.01 12.02 23.60
N GLN A 108 -11.20 11.48 23.36
CA GLN A 108 -11.42 10.06 23.07
C GLN A 108 -11.10 9.78 21.59
N LEU A 109 -10.28 8.75 21.35
CA LEU A 109 -9.82 8.35 20.03
C LEU A 109 -10.06 6.86 19.80
N LEU A 110 -10.74 6.51 18.71
CA LEU A 110 -10.83 5.13 18.25
C LEU A 110 -9.80 4.89 17.14
N ILE A 111 -8.92 3.91 17.34
CA ILE A 111 -8.01 3.42 16.30
C ILE A 111 -8.43 2.00 15.93
N GLY A 112 -8.67 1.74 14.64
CA GLY A 112 -9.03 0.43 14.12
C GLY A 112 -7.97 -0.16 13.19
N GLU A 113 -7.70 -1.46 13.29
CA GLU A 113 -6.93 -2.21 12.29
C GLU A 113 -7.87 -3.02 11.40
N LEU A 114 -7.93 -2.69 10.11
CA LEU A 114 -8.87 -3.26 9.15
C LEU A 114 -8.14 -4.04 8.06
N PRO A 115 -8.13 -5.39 8.08
CA PRO A 115 -7.47 -6.17 7.04
C PRO A 115 -8.10 -6.02 5.65
N LEU A 116 -9.43 -5.86 5.58
CA LEU A 116 -10.30 -5.80 4.38
C LEU A 116 -10.25 -7.04 3.48
N ILE A 117 -9.05 -7.49 3.08
CA ILE A 117 -8.88 -8.65 2.20
C ILE A 117 -9.50 -9.90 2.79
N GLY A 118 -10.27 -10.60 1.94
CA GLY A 118 -11.02 -11.78 2.31
C GLY A 118 -12.27 -11.44 3.12
N ASN A 119 -12.87 -10.28 2.88
CA ASN A 119 -14.13 -9.85 3.51
C ASN A 119 -14.01 -9.68 5.04
N ARG A 120 -12.88 -9.14 5.52
CA ARG A 120 -12.63 -8.92 6.95
C ARG A 120 -12.82 -7.45 7.30
N LEU A 121 -13.91 -7.13 7.99
CA LEU A 121 -14.33 -5.75 8.31
C LEU A 121 -14.57 -4.89 7.05
N ILE A 122 -14.92 -5.51 5.91
CA ILE A 122 -15.23 -4.76 4.69
C ILE A 122 -16.47 -3.88 4.90
N GLU A 123 -17.34 -4.28 5.80
CA GLU A 123 -18.57 -3.59 6.17
C GLU A 123 -18.28 -2.16 6.61
N LEU A 124 -17.08 -1.82 7.12
CA LEU A 124 -16.73 -0.45 7.48
C LEU A 124 -16.38 0.42 6.27
N VAL A 125 -16.02 -0.17 5.12
CA VAL A 125 -15.75 0.56 3.87
C VAL A 125 -16.93 0.56 2.91
N GLU A 126 -17.83 -0.42 3.03
CA GLU A 126 -19.04 -0.51 2.24
C GLU A 126 -20.10 0.53 2.67
N PRO A 127 -20.66 1.30 1.71
CA PRO A 127 -21.85 2.09 1.99
C PRO A 127 -22.99 1.21 2.49
N ALA A 128 -23.57 1.57 3.63
CA ALA A 128 -24.78 0.95 4.13
C ALA A 128 -25.79 2.03 4.57
N ASP A 129 -27.06 1.66 4.58
CA ASP A 129 -28.13 2.50 5.11
C ASP A 129 -28.32 2.20 6.61
N ASP A 130 -27.43 2.75 7.43
CA ASP A 130 -27.47 2.65 8.89
C ASP A 130 -26.85 3.86 9.59
N ASP A 131 -27.00 3.91 10.92
CA ASP A 131 -26.54 5.02 11.75
C ASP A 131 -25.02 5.20 11.76
N ALA A 132 -24.26 4.15 11.42
CA ALA A 132 -22.81 4.19 11.36
C ALA A 132 -22.29 4.91 10.11
N GLU A 133 -23.05 4.93 9.02
CA GLU A 133 -22.59 5.46 7.73
C GLU A 133 -22.24 6.95 7.78
N SER A 134 -23.03 7.74 8.52
CA SER A 134 -22.77 9.18 8.71
C SER A 134 -21.44 9.44 9.41
N LEU A 135 -21.06 8.58 10.37
CA LEU A 135 -19.79 8.66 11.08
C LEU A 135 -18.63 8.23 10.19
N LEU A 136 -18.79 7.15 9.40
CA LEU A 136 -17.74 6.61 8.52
C LEU A 136 -17.38 7.57 7.37
N LYS A 137 -18.35 8.37 6.90
CA LYS A 137 -18.14 9.42 5.88
C LYS A 137 -17.75 10.78 6.46
N GLY A 138 -17.96 10.97 7.77
CA GLY A 138 -17.74 12.22 8.46
C GLY A 138 -16.29 12.69 8.43
N ASP A 139 -16.09 13.98 8.65
CA ASP A 139 -14.79 14.64 8.71
C ASP A 139 -13.93 14.18 9.92
N GLN A 140 -14.56 13.64 10.96
CA GLN A 140 -13.89 13.10 12.14
C GLN A 140 -13.31 11.70 11.96
N THR A 141 -13.58 11.05 10.82
CA THR A 141 -13.12 9.70 10.49
C THR A 141 -12.14 9.73 9.34
N ILE A 142 -11.04 8.97 9.44
CA ILE A 142 -10.10 8.81 8.34
C ILE A 142 -9.63 7.35 8.23
N PHE A 143 -9.45 6.90 7.00
CA PHE A 143 -8.83 5.64 6.67
C PHE A 143 -7.38 5.88 6.21
N VAL A 144 -6.43 5.19 6.79
CA VAL A 144 -5.00 5.34 6.50
C VAL A 144 -4.47 4.04 5.93
N VAL A 145 -3.77 4.14 4.81
CA VAL A 145 -3.11 3.00 4.16
C VAL A 145 -1.60 3.23 4.23
N PRO A 146 -0.85 2.54 5.11
CA PRO A 146 0.60 2.53 5.01
C PRO A 146 1.03 1.86 3.71
N VAL A 147 1.79 2.59 2.89
CA VAL A 147 2.38 2.16 1.63
C VAL A 147 3.90 2.11 1.84
N PRO A 148 4.47 0.96 2.24
CA PRO A 148 5.93 0.85 2.40
C PRO A 148 6.66 1.00 1.06
N SER A 149 7.84 1.61 1.07
CA SER A 149 8.77 1.47 -0.05
C SER A 149 9.20 0.01 -0.21
N TRP A 150 9.83 -0.33 -1.33
CA TRP A 150 10.37 -1.68 -1.55
C TRP A 150 11.36 -2.09 -0.45
N GLU A 151 12.26 -1.20 -0.06
CA GLU A 151 13.27 -1.47 0.96
C GLU A 151 12.63 -1.68 2.33
N VAL A 152 11.62 -0.88 2.66
CA VAL A 152 10.88 -1.05 3.92
C VAL A 152 10.07 -2.34 3.88
N ARG A 153 9.46 -2.69 2.75
CA ARG A 153 8.69 -3.92 2.58
C ARG A 153 9.57 -5.16 2.80
N ASP A 154 10.73 -5.22 2.18
CA ASP A 154 11.70 -6.33 2.35
C ASP A 154 12.11 -6.51 3.81
N VAL A 155 12.40 -5.41 4.51
CA VAL A 155 12.74 -5.44 5.93
C VAL A 155 11.56 -5.92 6.78
N ILE A 156 10.33 -5.51 6.48
CA ILE A 156 9.13 -5.97 7.20
C ILE A 156 8.93 -7.47 6.99
N GLU A 157 9.06 -7.97 5.76
CA GLU A 157 8.89 -9.39 5.44
C GLU A 157 9.96 -10.25 6.13
N THR A 158 11.22 -9.83 6.08
CA THR A 158 12.34 -10.48 6.78
C THR A 158 12.13 -10.48 8.29
N THR A 159 11.72 -9.34 8.87
CA THR A 159 11.45 -9.23 10.31
C THR A 159 10.31 -10.16 10.71
N ARG A 160 9.25 -10.22 9.91
CA ARG A 160 8.08 -11.07 10.18
C ARG A 160 8.42 -12.56 10.10
N ALA A 161 9.22 -12.99 9.13
CA ALA A 161 9.71 -14.36 9.08
C ALA A 161 10.45 -14.75 10.38
N ARG A 162 11.25 -13.81 10.93
CA ARG A 162 11.95 -14.01 12.21
C ARG A 162 11.00 -14.06 13.41
N THR A 163 10.02 -13.16 13.51
CA THR A 163 9.11 -13.10 14.68
C THR A 163 8.08 -14.22 14.67
N VAL A 164 7.65 -14.71 13.51
CA VAL A 164 6.82 -15.92 13.42
C VAL A 164 7.60 -17.15 13.91
N ALA A 165 8.88 -17.25 13.55
CA ALA A 165 9.74 -18.35 14.02
C ALA A 165 10.09 -18.25 15.51
N ASN A 166 10.21 -17.03 16.05
CA ASN A 166 10.57 -16.76 17.45
C ASN A 166 9.71 -15.63 18.03
N PRO A 167 8.44 -15.91 18.39
CA PRO A 167 7.51 -14.89 18.85
C PRO A 167 7.89 -14.38 20.24
N GLN A 168 7.84 -13.06 20.39
CA GLN A 168 8.01 -12.35 21.68
C GLN A 168 6.65 -12.06 22.33
N ASN A 169 5.55 -12.21 21.59
CA ASN A 169 4.18 -12.00 22.06
C ASN A 169 3.23 -13.02 21.42
N GLU A 170 2.17 -13.43 22.13
CA GLU A 170 1.17 -14.38 21.62
C GLU A 170 0.46 -13.90 20.34
N GLN A 171 0.27 -12.58 20.18
CA GLN A 171 -0.32 -12.01 18.96
C GLN A 171 0.58 -12.20 17.72
N GLU A 172 1.90 -12.36 17.89
CA GLU A 172 2.82 -12.62 16.77
C GLU A 172 2.65 -14.04 16.21
N LYS A 173 2.12 -14.98 16.99
CA LYS A 173 1.75 -16.31 16.48
C LYS A 173 0.54 -16.28 15.56
N LEU A 174 -0.29 -15.24 15.70
CA LEU A 174 -1.47 -15.00 14.86
C LEU A 174 -1.14 -14.19 13.61
N ASP A 175 0.12 -13.77 13.45
CA ASP A 175 0.55 -13.06 12.24
C ASP A 175 0.56 -14.00 11.03
N ALA A 176 0.11 -13.47 9.90
CA ALA A 176 0.15 -14.20 8.64
C ALA A 176 1.61 -14.59 8.28
N PRO A 177 1.88 -15.87 7.96
CA PRO A 177 3.20 -16.33 7.53
C PRO A 177 3.56 -15.85 6.11
N PRO A 178 4.84 -15.90 5.69
CA PRO A 178 5.32 -15.32 4.42
C PRO A 178 4.55 -15.77 3.17
N ASN A 179 4.19 -17.05 3.08
CA ASN A 179 3.39 -17.59 1.98
C ASN A 179 1.99 -16.95 1.90
N VAL A 180 1.39 -16.57 3.02
CA VAL A 180 0.12 -15.84 3.07
C VAL A 180 0.33 -14.39 2.64
N LEU A 181 1.44 -13.74 2.98
CA LEU A 181 1.75 -12.39 2.48
C LEU A 181 1.82 -12.37 0.95
N GLN A 182 2.49 -13.35 0.35
CA GLN A 182 2.59 -13.47 -1.09
C GLN A 182 1.22 -13.66 -1.74
N LYS A 183 0.40 -14.61 -1.24
CA LYS A 183 -0.97 -14.82 -1.75
C LYS A 183 -1.85 -13.56 -1.65
N MET A 184 -1.72 -12.82 -0.55
CA MET A 184 -2.49 -11.57 -0.35
C MET A 184 -2.04 -10.46 -1.29
N TRP A 185 -0.74 -10.41 -1.61
CA TRP A 185 -0.23 -9.53 -2.66
C TRP A 185 -0.71 -9.95 -4.05
N GLU A 186 -0.63 -11.24 -4.39
CA GLU A 186 -1.14 -11.77 -5.66
C GLU A 186 -2.63 -11.45 -5.86
N ALA A 187 -3.44 -11.54 -4.80
CA ALA A 187 -4.84 -11.13 -4.83
C ALA A 187 -5.01 -9.63 -5.09
N ALA A 188 -4.24 -8.76 -4.42
CA ALA A 188 -4.29 -7.31 -4.64
C ALA A 188 -3.81 -6.93 -6.05
N ASN A 189 -2.74 -7.53 -6.55
CA ASN A 189 -2.24 -7.33 -7.91
C ASN A 189 -3.22 -7.89 -8.96
N GLY A 190 -3.86 -9.03 -8.67
CA GLY A 190 -4.94 -9.58 -9.47
C GLY A 190 -6.09 -8.58 -9.64
N LEU A 191 -6.55 -8.02 -8.53
CA LEU A 191 -7.57 -6.97 -8.51
C LEU A 191 -7.15 -5.72 -9.27
N ALA A 192 -5.90 -5.27 -9.10
CA ALA A 192 -5.37 -4.13 -9.84
C ALA A 192 -5.49 -4.28 -11.37
N ARG A 193 -5.34 -5.52 -11.88
CA ARG A 193 -5.54 -5.81 -13.31
C ARG A 193 -7.00 -5.76 -13.70
N GLU A 194 -7.88 -6.34 -12.88
CA GLU A 194 -9.32 -6.36 -13.13
C GLU A 194 -9.90 -4.95 -13.22
N ILE A 195 -9.46 -4.03 -12.34
CA ILE A 195 -9.90 -2.63 -12.36
C ILE A 195 -9.07 -1.74 -13.30
N GLY A 196 -8.14 -2.31 -14.08
CA GLY A 196 -7.36 -1.60 -15.09
C GLY A 196 -6.27 -0.66 -14.57
N LEU A 197 -5.86 -0.78 -13.30
CA LEU A 197 -4.74 -0.02 -12.72
C LEU A 197 -3.37 -0.47 -13.25
N THR A 198 -3.26 -1.73 -13.65
CA THR A 198 -2.02 -2.28 -14.21
C THR A 198 -2.28 -3.34 -15.28
N LYS A 199 -1.33 -3.51 -16.19
CA LYS A 199 -1.28 -4.61 -17.17
C LYS A 199 -0.20 -5.65 -16.82
N THR A 200 0.48 -5.47 -15.68
CA THR A 200 1.61 -6.31 -15.26
C THR A 200 1.17 -7.75 -14.94
N SER A 201 2.10 -8.70 -14.94
CA SER A 201 1.82 -10.11 -14.63
C SER A 201 1.36 -10.29 -13.17
N SER A 202 0.64 -11.37 -12.87
CA SER A 202 0.31 -11.76 -11.48
C SER A 202 1.55 -12.04 -10.65
N GLN A 203 2.66 -12.43 -11.30
CA GLN A 203 3.95 -12.73 -10.68
C GLN A 203 4.79 -11.48 -10.40
N THR A 204 4.26 -10.28 -10.62
CA THR A 204 4.99 -9.04 -10.36
C THR A 204 5.28 -8.94 -8.86
N PRO A 205 6.53 -8.65 -8.44
CA PRO A 205 6.86 -8.35 -7.05
C PRO A 205 6.01 -7.21 -6.49
N TYR A 206 6.06 -7.03 -5.17
CA TYR A 206 5.38 -5.92 -4.51
C TYR A 206 5.68 -4.59 -5.22
N ASN A 207 4.65 -3.81 -5.49
CA ASN A 207 4.79 -2.47 -6.05
C ASN A 207 3.92 -1.48 -5.24
N PRO A 208 4.51 -0.45 -4.62
CA PRO A 208 3.80 0.50 -3.75
C PRO A 208 2.72 1.30 -4.49
N TYR A 209 2.90 1.58 -5.78
CA TYR A 209 1.92 2.32 -6.58
C TYR A 209 0.68 1.47 -6.87
N ILE A 210 0.88 0.22 -7.31
CA ILE A 210 -0.21 -0.74 -7.55
C ILE A 210 -0.96 -0.99 -6.24
N TYR A 211 -0.21 -1.26 -5.16
CA TYR A 211 -0.78 -1.47 -3.84
C TYR A 211 -1.60 -0.27 -3.35
N GLY A 212 -1.02 0.94 -3.40
CA GLY A 212 -1.70 2.16 -2.98
C GLY A 212 -2.98 2.42 -3.78
N GLY A 213 -2.91 2.29 -5.11
CA GLY A 213 -4.07 2.50 -5.98
C GLY A 213 -5.22 1.52 -5.74
N VAL A 214 -4.92 0.25 -5.46
CA VAL A 214 -5.96 -0.74 -5.10
C VAL A 214 -6.70 -0.34 -3.83
N PHE A 215 -5.97 0.05 -2.78
CA PHE A 215 -6.61 0.45 -1.52
C PHE A 215 -7.31 1.80 -1.60
N GLU A 216 -6.80 2.73 -2.42
CA GLU A 216 -7.51 3.97 -2.73
C GLU A 216 -8.84 3.69 -3.43
N ALA A 217 -8.86 2.80 -4.41
CA ALA A 217 -10.09 2.35 -5.05
C ALA A 217 -11.05 1.71 -4.04
N LEU A 218 -10.58 0.76 -3.22
CA LEU A 218 -11.40 0.11 -2.18
C LEU A 218 -12.02 1.10 -1.19
N LEU A 219 -11.34 2.22 -0.95
CA LEU A 219 -11.77 3.27 -0.03
C LEU A 219 -12.52 4.42 -0.72
N GLN A 220 -12.97 4.27 -1.98
CA GLN A 220 -13.62 5.34 -2.77
C GLN A 220 -14.86 6.01 -2.13
N TYR A 221 -15.43 5.42 -1.07
CA TYR A 221 -16.57 5.96 -0.32
C TYR A 221 -16.19 6.48 1.08
N ARG A 222 -14.89 6.58 1.38
CA ARG A 222 -14.35 6.97 2.68
C ARG A 222 -13.33 8.08 2.52
N GLN A 223 -13.19 8.92 3.56
CA GLN A 223 -12.04 9.82 3.64
C GLN A 223 -10.80 8.97 3.87
N SER A 224 -9.90 8.92 2.88
CA SER A 224 -8.72 8.08 2.93
C SER A 224 -7.43 8.87 2.71
N LYS A 225 -6.32 8.31 3.19
CA LYS A 225 -4.99 8.84 2.96
C LYS A 225 -3.99 7.71 2.80
N LEU A 226 -3.29 7.69 1.66
CA LEU A 226 -2.10 6.88 1.49
C LEU A 226 -0.96 7.54 2.29
N LEU A 227 -0.28 6.74 3.12
CA LEU A 227 0.84 7.17 3.92
C LEU A 227 2.08 6.41 3.46
N LEU A 228 2.95 7.10 2.72
CA LEU A 228 4.22 6.52 2.30
C LEU A 228 5.09 6.23 3.53
N ILE A 229 5.60 5.00 3.64
CA ILE A 229 6.52 4.56 4.68
C ILE A 229 7.85 4.23 4.01
N ASP A 230 8.76 5.21 4.00
CA ASP A 230 10.11 5.11 3.45
C ASP A 230 11.19 4.88 4.52
N GLN A 231 10.79 4.84 5.78
CA GLN A 231 11.67 4.66 6.93
C GLN A 231 11.39 3.34 7.63
N VAL A 232 12.46 2.59 7.88
CA VAL A 232 12.39 1.35 8.66
C VAL A 232 12.19 1.68 10.14
N LEU A 233 11.03 1.33 10.67
CA LEU A 233 10.74 1.40 12.10
C LEU A 233 11.22 0.10 12.77
N ARG A 234 12.20 0.20 13.69
CA ARG A 234 12.77 -0.95 14.40
C ARG A 234 12.31 -0.98 15.86
N PRO A 235 11.18 -1.61 16.17
CA PRO A 235 10.71 -1.71 17.55
C PRO A 235 11.69 -2.56 18.38
N SER A 236 11.96 -2.13 19.61
CA SER A 236 12.80 -2.86 20.57
C SER A 236 12.03 -3.90 21.39
N ARG A 237 10.70 -3.92 21.27
CA ARG A 237 9.75 -4.85 21.91
C ARG A 237 8.64 -5.20 20.92
N SER A 238 7.72 -6.08 21.30
CA SER A 238 6.58 -6.40 20.43
C SER A 238 5.75 -5.16 20.09
N VAL A 239 5.29 -5.06 18.84
CA VAL A 239 4.34 -4.02 18.41
C VAL A 239 2.95 -4.17 19.03
N TYR A 240 2.72 -5.30 19.70
CA TYR A 240 1.47 -5.64 20.39
C TYR A 240 1.49 -5.30 21.89
N GLU A 241 2.63 -4.92 22.44
CA GLU A 241 2.71 -4.33 23.79
C GLU A 241 2.18 -2.89 23.74
N LEU A 242 0.93 -2.71 24.21
CA LEU A 242 0.17 -1.47 24.14
C LEU A 242 -0.38 -1.11 25.53
N ASP A 243 0.50 -0.76 26.46
CA ASP A 243 0.17 -0.53 27.89
C ASP A 243 -0.68 0.73 28.15
N VAL A 244 -0.96 1.54 27.13
CA VAL A 244 -1.59 2.88 27.26
C VAL A 244 -2.99 2.98 26.65
N LEU A 245 -3.64 1.84 26.40
CA LEU A 245 -5.00 1.80 25.87
C LEU A 245 -6.05 2.11 26.97
N ALA A 246 -7.02 2.94 26.64
CA ALA A 246 -8.22 3.18 27.45
C ALA A 246 -9.24 2.04 27.34
N GLY A 247 -9.26 1.33 26.20
CA GLY A 247 -10.18 0.22 25.98
C GLY A 247 -9.89 -0.55 24.69
N ILE A 248 -10.45 -1.76 24.61
CA ILE A 248 -10.47 -2.56 23.38
C ILE A 248 -11.92 -2.88 23.07
N LEU A 249 -12.36 -2.59 21.86
CA LEU A 249 -13.71 -2.92 21.40
C LEU A 249 -13.78 -4.44 21.14
N GLN A 250 -14.65 -5.12 21.88
CA GLN A 250 -14.97 -6.52 21.71
C GLN A 250 -16.48 -6.74 21.90
N PRO A 251 -17.09 -7.68 21.16
CA PRO A 251 -18.48 -8.03 21.40
C PRO A 251 -18.65 -8.67 22.78
N SER A 252 -19.76 -8.36 23.45
CA SER A 252 -20.29 -9.23 24.49
C SER A 252 -20.75 -10.57 23.90
N ALA A 253 -20.91 -11.59 24.74
CA ALA A 253 -21.40 -12.90 24.30
C ALA A 253 -22.82 -12.79 23.70
N GLU A 254 -23.65 -11.92 24.28
CA GLU A 254 -25.01 -11.64 23.82
C GLU A 254 -25.02 -10.98 22.44
N GLU A 255 -24.17 -9.97 22.21
CA GLU A 255 -24.02 -9.33 20.91
C GLU A 255 -23.50 -10.31 19.85
N ALA A 256 -22.46 -11.08 20.19
CA ALA A 256 -21.91 -12.08 19.28
C ALA A 256 -22.98 -13.09 18.85
N LYS A 257 -23.74 -13.63 19.80
CA LYS A 257 -24.85 -14.56 19.54
C LYS A 257 -25.95 -13.93 18.69
N ALA A 258 -26.35 -12.69 18.99
CA ALA A 258 -27.40 -11.99 18.25
C ALA A 258 -26.99 -11.76 16.79
N VAL A 259 -25.76 -11.32 16.56
CA VAL A 259 -25.25 -11.08 15.20
C VAL A 259 -25.06 -12.38 14.44
N MET A 260 -24.58 -13.46 15.06
CA MET A 260 -24.52 -14.78 14.42
C MET A 260 -25.91 -15.26 14.00
N THR A 261 -26.91 -15.14 14.87
CA THR A 261 -28.29 -15.50 14.55
C THR A 261 -28.79 -14.71 13.34
N ARG A 262 -28.49 -13.40 13.28
CA ARG A 262 -28.81 -12.55 12.14
C ARG A 262 -28.13 -13.05 10.86
N VAL A 263 -26.83 -13.33 10.90
CA VAL A 263 -26.08 -13.84 9.74
C VAL A 263 -26.69 -15.14 9.23
N GLU A 264 -26.95 -16.10 10.11
CA GLU A 264 -27.53 -17.40 9.76
C GLU A 264 -28.94 -17.30 9.16
N SER A 265 -29.73 -16.30 9.60
CA SER A 265 -31.07 -16.06 9.04
C SER A 265 -31.06 -15.30 7.72
N SER A 266 -29.99 -14.55 7.43
CA SER A 266 -29.94 -13.59 6.31
C SER A 266 -29.11 -14.10 5.13
N TYR A 267 -28.20 -15.05 5.36
CA TYR A 267 -27.27 -15.51 4.35
C TYR A 267 -27.14 -17.03 4.35
N THR A 268 -27.10 -17.60 3.15
CA THR A 268 -26.72 -18.99 2.92
C THR A 268 -25.20 -19.16 2.99
N PRO A 269 -24.68 -20.37 3.27
CA PRO A 269 -23.25 -20.63 3.23
C PRO A 269 -22.60 -20.29 1.89
N LYS A 270 -23.32 -20.50 0.78
CA LYS A 270 -22.84 -20.20 -0.57
C LYS A 270 -22.65 -18.69 -0.76
N GLU A 271 -23.63 -17.88 -0.38
CA GLU A 271 -23.54 -16.42 -0.47
C GLU A 271 -22.38 -15.88 0.37
N LEU A 272 -22.17 -16.43 1.57
CA LEU A 272 -21.06 -16.02 2.43
C LEU A 272 -19.69 -16.34 1.80
N THR A 273 -19.54 -17.50 1.18
CA THR A 273 -18.33 -17.86 0.43
C THR A 273 -18.12 -16.92 -0.77
N GLU A 274 -19.18 -16.65 -1.54
CA GLU A 274 -19.13 -15.73 -2.68
C GLU A 274 -18.73 -14.31 -2.25
N MET A 275 -19.19 -13.84 -1.08
CA MET A 275 -18.76 -12.55 -0.52
C MET A 275 -17.28 -12.53 -0.13
N VAL A 276 -16.73 -13.65 0.35
CA VAL A 276 -15.30 -13.77 0.68
C VAL A 276 -14.45 -13.77 -0.59
N GLU A 277 -14.87 -14.48 -1.63
CA GLU A 277 -14.17 -14.53 -2.92
C GLU A 277 -14.23 -13.17 -3.63
N ASN A 278 -15.41 -12.54 -3.62
CA ASN A 278 -15.69 -11.25 -4.26
C ASN A 278 -15.65 -10.09 -3.25
N TRP A 279 -14.76 -10.14 -2.26
CA TRP A 279 -14.63 -9.11 -1.22
C TRP A 279 -14.36 -7.70 -1.75
N HIS A 280 -13.95 -7.59 -3.01
CA HIS A 280 -13.68 -6.37 -3.75
C HIS A 280 -14.85 -5.91 -4.64
N ALA A 281 -16.02 -6.57 -4.54
CA ALA A 281 -17.21 -6.28 -5.35
C ALA A 281 -17.60 -4.80 -5.33
N ILE A 282 -17.34 -4.10 -4.22
CA ILE A 282 -17.57 -2.66 -4.07
C ILE A 282 -16.92 -1.80 -5.16
N ILE A 283 -15.78 -2.22 -5.72
CA ILE A 283 -15.09 -1.48 -6.79
C ILE A 283 -15.28 -2.08 -8.17
N THR A 284 -15.68 -3.35 -8.29
CA THR A 284 -15.90 -3.99 -9.59
C THR A 284 -17.35 -3.85 -10.08
N THR A 285 -18.32 -3.71 -9.17
CA THR A 285 -19.74 -3.53 -9.53
C THR A 285 -20.16 -2.07 -9.72
N ASN A 286 -19.46 -1.14 -9.05
CA ASN A 286 -19.66 0.31 -9.19
C ASN A 286 -18.31 1.04 -9.19
N PRO A 287 -17.47 0.84 -10.23
CA PRO A 287 -16.17 1.51 -10.30
C PRO A 287 -16.37 3.01 -10.48
N LYS A 288 -16.02 3.81 -9.47
CA LYS A 288 -15.51 5.15 -9.78
C LYS A 288 -14.09 4.96 -10.28
N LYS A 289 -13.78 5.56 -11.44
CA LYS A 289 -12.40 5.63 -11.90
C LYS A 289 -11.60 6.28 -10.76
N PRO A 290 -10.57 5.61 -10.21
CA PRO A 290 -9.76 6.21 -9.16
C PRO A 290 -9.26 7.55 -9.70
N ASP A 291 -9.44 8.61 -8.91
CA ASP A 291 -8.72 9.85 -9.14
C ASP A 291 -7.24 9.45 -9.21
N PRO A 292 -6.44 9.91 -10.19
CA PRO A 292 -5.00 9.68 -10.11
C PRO A 292 -4.57 10.33 -8.80
N GLY A 293 -4.39 9.51 -7.77
CA GLY A 293 -4.08 9.97 -6.42
C GLY A 293 -2.91 10.95 -6.46
N PRO A 294 -2.70 11.74 -5.40
CA PRO A 294 -1.62 12.72 -5.37
C PRO A 294 -0.33 12.04 -5.85
N PRO A 295 0.42 12.65 -6.79
CA PRO A 295 1.62 12.03 -7.33
C PRO A 295 2.49 11.59 -6.16
N LEU A 296 2.68 10.28 -6.03
CA LEU A 296 3.56 9.67 -5.05
C LEU A 296 4.99 10.03 -5.43
N LEU A 297 5.39 11.24 -5.05
CA LEU A 297 6.76 11.71 -5.09
C LEU A 297 7.51 10.96 -3.98
N LEU A 298 7.98 9.74 -4.30
CA LEU A 298 8.96 9.08 -3.46
C LEU A 298 10.20 9.99 -3.40
N PRO A 299 10.70 10.38 -2.21
CA PRO A 299 12.06 10.88 -2.14
C PRO A 299 12.97 9.77 -2.67
N LEU A 300 13.81 10.12 -3.64
CA LEU A 300 14.86 9.26 -4.15
C LEU A 300 15.65 8.69 -2.95
N PRO A 301 15.98 7.39 -2.90
CA PRO A 301 16.70 6.79 -1.79
C PRO A 301 17.95 7.61 -1.42
N HIS A 302 18.16 7.90 -0.13
CA HIS A 302 19.38 8.58 0.35
C HIS A 302 20.68 7.83 -0.02
N THR A 303 20.59 6.57 -0.46
CA THR A 303 21.68 5.76 -1.01
C THR A 303 22.17 6.21 -2.39
N LEU A 304 21.50 7.17 -3.05
CA LEU A 304 21.97 7.82 -4.28
C LEU A 304 23.05 8.87 -4.03
N ALA A 305 23.21 9.38 -2.80
CA ALA A 305 24.20 10.41 -2.48
C ALA A 305 25.64 9.87 -2.38
N ASN A 306 25.82 8.55 -2.24
CA ASN A 306 27.11 7.92 -1.94
C ASN A 306 27.47 6.76 -2.90
N ALA A 307 26.88 6.69 -4.10
CA ALA A 307 27.37 5.77 -5.12
C ALA A 307 28.79 6.21 -5.54
N ALA A 308 29.75 5.26 -5.57
CA ALA A 308 31.11 5.54 -5.99
C ALA A 308 31.13 6.18 -7.40
N GLU A 309 32.03 7.14 -7.59
CA GLU A 309 32.19 8.10 -8.71
C GLU A 309 32.36 7.51 -10.14
N GLU A 310 31.64 6.45 -10.54
CA GLU A 310 31.77 5.84 -11.87
C GLU A 310 30.65 6.22 -12.86
N THR A 311 29.74 7.12 -12.48
CA THR A 311 28.68 7.69 -13.36
C THR A 311 28.85 9.19 -13.59
N VAL A 312 30.08 9.66 -13.82
CA VAL A 312 30.28 11.05 -14.28
C VAL A 312 30.00 11.09 -15.78
N LEU A 313 28.79 11.53 -16.14
CA LEU A 313 28.47 11.86 -17.52
C LEU A 313 29.36 13.01 -17.99
N THR A 314 29.84 12.93 -19.22
CA THR A 314 30.52 14.08 -19.84
C THR A 314 29.55 15.25 -20.01
N ALA A 315 30.07 16.47 -20.07
CA ALA A 315 29.24 17.66 -20.32
C ALA A 315 28.39 17.54 -21.60
N VAL A 316 28.89 16.81 -22.61
CA VAL A 316 28.17 16.53 -23.86
C VAL A 316 26.97 15.61 -23.62
N GLN A 317 27.15 14.54 -22.83
CA GLN A 317 26.09 13.61 -22.47
C GLN A 317 25.05 14.27 -21.55
N GLN A 318 25.49 15.10 -20.59
CA GLN A 318 24.58 15.86 -19.73
C GLN A 318 23.74 16.83 -20.55
N ALA A 319 24.35 17.56 -21.48
CA ALA A 319 23.63 18.49 -22.36
C ALA A 319 22.58 17.77 -23.22
N ALA A 320 22.91 16.58 -23.74
CA ALA A 320 22.00 15.77 -24.53
C ALA A 320 20.78 15.29 -23.73
N LEU A 321 20.99 14.84 -22.49
CA LEU A 321 19.88 14.42 -21.62
C LEU A 321 19.06 15.60 -21.11
N HIS A 322 19.71 16.74 -20.86
CA HIS A 322 19.03 17.98 -20.47
C HIS A 322 18.12 18.49 -21.59
N ALA A 323 18.48 18.29 -22.85
CA ALA A 323 17.62 18.61 -24.00
C ALA A 323 16.30 17.81 -23.96
N ILE A 324 16.34 16.54 -23.56
CA ILE A 324 15.12 15.71 -23.41
C ILE A 324 14.23 16.25 -22.28
N ILE A 325 14.81 16.56 -21.13
CA ILE A 325 14.07 17.02 -19.93
C ILE A 325 13.46 18.41 -20.14
N THR A 326 14.09 19.26 -20.94
CA THR A 326 13.64 20.64 -21.17
C THR A 326 12.60 20.81 -22.27
N LEU A 327 12.26 19.75 -23.01
CA LEU A 327 11.15 19.81 -23.97
C LEU A 327 9.85 20.23 -23.27
N PRO A 328 8.88 20.88 -23.90
CA PRO A 328 7.55 21.09 -23.30
C PRO A 328 6.82 19.75 -23.10
N LEU A 329 6.09 19.53 -22.00
CA LEU A 329 5.36 18.25 -21.76
C LEU A 329 4.39 17.88 -22.89
N ASN A 330 3.90 18.88 -23.63
CA ASN A 330 3.07 18.76 -24.82
C ASN A 330 3.87 18.80 -26.14
N ALA A 331 5.18 18.52 -26.10
CA ALA A 331 6.03 18.46 -27.28
C ALA A 331 5.48 17.44 -28.27
N ASP A 332 5.54 17.82 -29.54
CA ASP A 332 5.17 16.95 -30.65
C ASP A 332 5.96 15.62 -30.57
N PRO A 333 5.29 14.45 -30.67
CA PRO A 333 5.95 13.14 -30.56
C PRO A 333 7.11 12.94 -31.56
N ILE A 334 7.06 13.56 -32.75
CA ILE A 334 8.16 13.51 -33.72
C ILE A 334 9.39 14.25 -33.18
N LYS A 335 9.19 15.48 -32.68
CA LYS A 335 10.26 16.26 -32.04
C LYS A 335 10.86 15.56 -30.81
N MET A 336 10.04 14.82 -30.06
CA MET A 336 10.52 14.02 -28.93
C MET A 336 11.40 12.85 -29.39
N LEU A 337 11.01 12.16 -30.47
CA LEU A 337 11.83 11.11 -31.08
C LEU A 337 13.17 11.65 -31.60
N GLU A 338 13.16 12.78 -32.30
CA GLU A 338 14.39 13.43 -32.79
C GLU A 338 15.36 13.76 -31.65
N THR A 339 14.84 14.33 -30.56
CA THR A 339 15.67 14.70 -29.40
C THR A 339 16.26 13.47 -28.69
N ILE A 340 15.54 12.35 -28.69
CA ILE A 340 16.05 11.08 -28.13
C ILE A 340 17.09 10.46 -29.05
N ASP A 341 16.91 10.55 -30.37
CA ASP A 341 17.86 10.04 -31.37
C ASP A 341 19.19 10.79 -31.29
N ASP A 342 19.12 12.12 -31.14
CA ASP A 342 20.29 12.96 -30.90
C ASP A 342 20.99 12.58 -29.59
N ALA A 343 20.24 12.29 -28.52
CA ALA A 343 20.84 11.88 -27.26
C ALA A 343 21.49 10.48 -27.34
N LEU A 344 20.84 9.53 -28.01
CA LEU A 344 21.40 8.19 -28.24
C LEU A 344 22.70 8.26 -29.05
N ALA A 345 22.79 9.14 -30.05
CA ALA A 345 24.00 9.33 -30.85
C ALA A 345 25.20 9.89 -30.07
N THR A 346 24.96 10.51 -28.90
CA THR A 346 26.00 11.05 -28.02
C THR A 346 26.46 10.10 -26.91
N LEU A 347 25.76 8.98 -26.73
CA LEU A 347 26.15 7.92 -25.81
C LEU A 347 27.09 6.93 -26.54
N PRO A 348 28.25 6.57 -25.96
CA PRO A 348 29.15 5.64 -26.61
C PRO A 348 28.49 4.27 -26.79
N ASP A 349 28.73 3.65 -27.94
CA ASP A 349 28.49 2.21 -28.12
C ASP A 349 29.37 1.46 -27.12
N GLY A 350 28.73 0.71 -26.22
CA GLY A 350 29.32 0.30 -24.95
C GLY A 350 30.68 -0.41 -25.04
N GLU A 351 31.64 0.07 -24.26
CA GLU A 351 32.69 -0.78 -23.70
C GLU A 351 32.44 -1.00 -22.20
N GLU A 352 32.66 -2.25 -21.79
CA GLU A 352 32.36 -2.79 -20.47
C GLU A 352 33.32 -2.27 -19.40
N THR A 353 32.76 -1.82 -18.29
CA THR A 353 33.46 -1.65 -17.01
C THR A 353 32.75 -2.49 -15.96
N ALA A 354 33.52 -3.29 -15.21
CA ALA A 354 33.00 -4.32 -14.32
C ALA A 354 32.42 -3.73 -13.02
N VAL A 355 31.26 -4.24 -12.59
CA VAL A 355 30.54 -3.80 -11.37
C VAL A 355 30.49 -4.92 -10.33
N THR A 356 30.53 -4.59 -9.03
CA THR A 356 30.54 -5.53 -7.89
C THR A 356 29.14 -5.78 -7.28
N PRO A 357 28.97 -6.87 -6.49
CA PRO A 357 27.66 -7.38 -6.03
C PRO A 357 26.79 -6.42 -5.18
N ALA A 358 27.34 -5.34 -4.65
CA ALA A 358 26.61 -4.40 -3.79
C ALA A 358 25.60 -3.49 -4.54
N ASN A 359 25.62 -3.48 -5.87
CA ASN A 359 24.78 -2.62 -6.71
C ASN A 359 23.61 -3.35 -7.40
N VAL A 360 23.43 -4.65 -7.14
CA VAL A 360 22.49 -5.53 -7.87
C VAL A 360 21.01 -5.37 -7.41
N HIS A 361 20.75 -4.86 -6.20
CA HIS A 361 19.39 -4.77 -5.65
C HIS A 361 18.64 -3.45 -5.94
N LYS A 362 19.14 -2.62 -6.86
CA LYS A 362 18.79 -1.18 -6.89
C LYS A 362 17.75 -0.73 -7.94
N PHE A 363 17.25 -1.56 -8.86
CA PHE A 363 16.52 -1.02 -10.03
C PHE A 363 15.35 -1.86 -10.62
N ASP A 364 14.62 -2.63 -9.80
CA ASP A 364 13.49 -3.50 -10.23
C ASP A 364 12.23 -2.78 -10.77
N VAL A 365 12.18 -1.43 -10.76
CA VAL A 365 10.97 -0.67 -11.11
C VAL A 365 10.75 -0.54 -12.63
N TYR A 366 11.80 -0.60 -13.44
CA TYR A 366 11.77 -0.13 -14.84
C TYR A 366 11.83 -1.24 -15.90
N ASP A 367 12.28 -2.45 -15.54
CA ASP A 367 12.42 -3.58 -16.47
C ASP A 367 11.07 -4.07 -17.01
N SER A 368 9.99 -3.87 -16.25
CA SER A 368 8.62 -4.29 -16.62
C SER A 368 7.96 -3.44 -17.70
N TYR A 369 8.32 -2.16 -17.83
CA TYR A 369 7.71 -1.24 -18.80
C TYR A 369 8.48 -1.17 -20.13
N PHE A 370 9.80 -1.39 -20.10
CA PHE A 370 10.68 -1.11 -21.23
C PHE A 370 11.40 -2.35 -21.79
N ASN A 371 11.19 -3.54 -21.21
CA ASN A 371 11.71 -4.81 -21.72
C ASN A 371 13.24 -4.78 -21.95
N VAL A 372 13.97 -4.05 -21.10
CA VAL A 372 15.44 -3.96 -21.17
C VAL A 372 15.99 -5.18 -20.44
N SER A 373 16.60 -6.12 -21.16
CA SER A 373 17.29 -7.25 -20.53
C SER A 373 18.65 -6.82 -19.99
N ARG A 374 19.00 -7.23 -18.77
CA ARG A 374 20.37 -7.19 -18.26
C ARG A 374 20.82 -8.56 -17.77
N THR A 375 21.85 -9.08 -18.43
CA THR A 375 22.83 -9.97 -17.81
C THR A 375 23.83 -9.13 -17.00
N ALA A 376 24.55 -9.75 -16.08
CA ALA A 376 25.41 -9.13 -15.05
C ALA A 376 26.61 -8.30 -15.54
N GLU A 377 26.68 -7.94 -16.83
CA GLU A 377 27.91 -7.48 -17.51
C GLU A 377 27.87 -6.01 -17.99
N LYS A 378 26.77 -5.25 -17.81
CA LYS A 378 26.59 -3.95 -18.50
C LYS A 378 26.58 -2.70 -17.60
N SER A 379 27.46 -1.74 -17.92
CA SER A 379 27.67 -0.44 -17.24
C SER A 379 26.44 0.50 -17.22
N GLY A 380 26.53 1.60 -16.44
CA GLY A 380 25.45 2.59 -16.30
C GLY A 380 25.11 3.35 -17.60
N LEU A 381 26.09 3.58 -18.47
CA LEU A 381 25.87 4.16 -19.81
C LEU A 381 25.09 3.22 -20.73
N THR A 382 25.37 1.92 -20.66
CA THR A 382 24.63 0.89 -21.39
C THR A 382 23.17 0.78 -20.90
N PHE A 383 22.89 1.15 -19.65
CA PHE A 383 21.52 1.21 -19.12
C PHE A 383 20.78 2.39 -19.72
N LEU A 384 21.41 3.56 -19.63
CA LEU A 384 20.86 4.80 -20.13
C LEU A 384 20.54 4.71 -21.62
N SER A 385 21.47 4.14 -22.41
CA SER A 385 21.24 3.85 -23.82
C SER A 385 20.08 2.87 -24.03
N GLY A 386 20.02 1.77 -23.26
CA GLY A 386 18.90 0.82 -23.32
C GLY A 386 17.54 1.42 -22.93
N LEU A 387 17.50 2.25 -21.89
CA LEU A 387 16.32 2.96 -21.42
C LEU A 387 15.81 3.94 -22.47
N LEU A 388 16.70 4.77 -23.03
CA LEU A 388 16.35 5.71 -24.09
C LEU A 388 15.89 4.99 -25.36
N GLN A 389 16.56 3.90 -25.73
CA GLN A 389 16.19 3.09 -26.89
C GLN A 389 14.83 2.42 -26.71
N SER A 390 14.53 1.86 -25.54
CA SER A 390 13.23 1.28 -25.26
C SER A 390 12.13 2.33 -25.21
N TYR A 391 12.39 3.49 -24.62
CA TYR A 391 11.46 4.61 -24.60
C TYR A 391 11.14 5.11 -26.03
N ARG A 392 12.19 5.26 -26.86
CA ARG A 392 12.06 5.58 -28.29
C ARG A 392 11.20 4.55 -29.03
N ASN A 393 11.44 3.26 -28.79
CA ASN A 393 10.69 2.18 -29.45
C ASN A 393 9.21 2.20 -29.05
N VAL A 394 8.89 2.43 -27.78
CA VAL A 394 7.51 2.58 -27.29
C VAL A 394 6.83 3.79 -27.94
N LEU A 395 7.50 4.95 -28.00
CA LEU A 395 7.00 6.14 -28.68
C LEU A 395 6.71 5.90 -30.17
N ALA A 396 7.63 5.24 -30.88
CA ALA A 396 7.51 4.96 -32.30
C ALA A 396 6.39 3.93 -32.60
N ASP A 397 6.18 2.95 -31.72
CA ASP A 397 5.14 1.95 -31.90
C ASP A 397 3.74 2.51 -31.61
N LEU A 398 3.62 3.41 -30.63
CA LEU A 398 2.36 4.08 -30.28
C LEU A 398 1.95 5.20 -31.24
N GLN A 399 2.75 5.47 -32.28
CA GLN A 399 2.39 6.30 -33.43
C GLN A 399 1.80 5.51 -34.61
N LYS A 400 1.76 4.17 -34.54
CA LYS A 400 1.23 3.32 -35.61
C LYS A 400 -0.26 3.00 -35.40
N PRO A 401 -1.12 3.08 -36.44
CA PRO A 401 -2.51 2.67 -36.35
C PRO A 401 -2.67 1.22 -35.85
N PRO A 402 -3.70 0.90 -35.04
CA PRO A 402 -4.81 1.78 -34.63
C PRO A 402 -4.49 2.69 -33.43
N TYR A 403 -3.25 2.67 -32.93
CA TYR A 403 -2.87 3.36 -31.71
C TYR A 403 -2.32 4.75 -32.04
N THR A 404 -2.89 5.76 -31.39
CA THR A 404 -2.33 7.11 -31.30
C THR A 404 -2.34 7.46 -29.82
N LEU A 405 -1.18 7.87 -29.29
CA LEU A 405 -1.06 8.29 -27.89
C LEU A 405 -2.13 9.31 -27.53
N THR A 406 -2.87 9.04 -26.47
CA THR A 406 -3.80 10.03 -25.92
C THR A 406 -3.01 11.15 -25.24
N VAL A 407 -3.65 12.32 -25.08
CA VAL A 407 -3.08 13.50 -24.40
C VAL A 407 -2.62 13.19 -22.96
N VAL A 408 -3.03 12.06 -22.38
CA VAL A 408 -2.72 11.63 -21.00
C VAL A 408 -1.53 10.68 -20.92
N GLU A 409 -1.32 9.81 -21.91
CA GLU A 409 -0.28 8.76 -21.86
C GLU A 409 1.14 9.33 -22.09
N MET A 410 1.26 10.35 -22.94
CA MET A 410 2.53 11.03 -23.23
C MET A 410 3.16 11.69 -21.99
N PRO A 411 2.43 12.49 -21.19
CA PRO A 411 2.95 13.03 -19.95
C PRO A 411 3.40 11.96 -18.95
N MET A 412 2.72 10.82 -18.84
CA MET A 412 3.07 9.76 -17.91
C MET A 412 4.36 9.03 -18.30
N LEU A 413 4.47 8.65 -19.57
CA LEU A 413 5.70 8.07 -20.12
C LEU A 413 6.87 9.02 -19.91
N ARG A 414 6.64 10.30 -20.17
CA ARG A 414 7.65 11.33 -20.02
C ARG A 414 8.07 11.55 -18.56
N ILE A 415 7.13 11.61 -17.63
CA ILE A 415 7.43 11.71 -16.19
C ILE A 415 8.27 10.50 -15.75
N ALA A 416 7.96 9.30 -16.25
CA ALA A 416 8.77 8.12 -15.98
C ALA A 416 10.20 8.27 -16.50
N LEU A 417 10.38 8.72 -17.75
CA LEU A 417 11.70 8.98 -18.33
C LEU A 417 12.48 10.06 -17.55
N GLU A 418 11.87 11.20 -17.26
CA GLU A 418 12.51 12.28 -16.49
C GLU A 418 12.90 11.82 -15.10
N THR A 419 12.06 11.01 -14.44
CA THR A 419 12.37 10.44 -13.13
C THR A 419 13.58 9.52 -13.20
N SER A 420 13.69 8.71 -14.25
CA SER A 420 14.85 7.85 -14.48
C SER A 420 16.11 8.65 -14.84
N LEU A 421 16.00 9.72 -15.64
CA LEU A 421 17.14 10.54 -16.05
C LEU A 421 17.70 11.40 -14.90
N ARG A 422 16.85 11.82 -13.95
CA ARG A 422 17.29 12.58 -12.76
C ARG A 422 18.26 11.81 -11.86
N GLN A 423 18.35 10.49 -12.02
CA GLN A 423 19.31 9.64 -11.28
C GLN A 423 20.76 9.86 -11.74
N PHE A 424 20.99 10.57 -12.85
CA PHE A 424 22.33 10.82 -13.42
C PHE A 424 22.91 12.21 -13.12
N ASN A 425 22.39 12.93 -12.11
CA ASN A 425 22.87 14.26 -11.68
C ASN A 425 23.12 15.23 -12.86
N LEU A 426 22.05 15.57 -13.58
CA LEU A 426 22.07 16.45 -14.76
C LEU A 426 22.07 17.96 -14.40
N SER A 427 22.53 18.29 -13.20
CA SER A 427 22.55 19.64 -12.62
C SER A 427 23.77 20.45 -13.04
#